data_AF-A0A6V7XLZ5-F1
#
_entry.id   AF-A0A6V7XLZ5-F1
#
_cell.length_a   1.000
_cell.length_b   1.000
_cell.length_c   1.000
_cell.angle_alpha   90.00
_cell.angle_beta   90.00
_cell.angle_gamma   90.00
#
_symmetry.space_group_name_H-M   'P 1'
#
loop_
_entity.id
_entity.type
_entity.pdbx_description
1 polymer ?
#
loop_
_entity_poly.entity_id
_entity_poly.type
_entity_poly.pdbx_seq_one_letter_code
_entity_poly.pdbx_strand_id
1 'polypeptide(L)'
;MLPRISYFPFYLEEILHTLTGNALTEIDLSNVWLLNNGEEMIRWHYPIGVLYDMYRGNDQNLPWVVTVRLKDFPDELVRCLSKDSLKFMFIQSLKEASQIKHRRNIVSTMTKEEHVRLFDSIKNDKFDEFWSINKKLMGSKSDPLDVQMANVPFRFYFVSLLSIIQCPKKYFS
;
A
#
# COMPACT_ATOMS: atom_id res chain seq x y z
N MET A 1 11.06 13.44 -2.97
CA MET A 1 10.63 12.35 -3.90
C MET A 1 9.95 11.27 -3.07
N LEU A 2 8.88 10.63 -3.56
CA LEU A 2 8.16 9.61 -2.81
C LEU A 2 8.51 8.18 -3.27
N PRO A 3 8.71 7.21 -2.37
CA PRO A 3 9.04 5.83 -2.74
C PRO A 3 7.85 5.08 -3.35
N ARG A 4 8.07 4.34 -4.44
CA ARG A 4 7.03 3.59 -5.18
C ARG A 4 6.35 2.49 -4.37
N ILE A 5 7.07 1.83 -3.47
CA ILE A 5 6.55 0.73 -2.63
C ILE A 5 5.82 1.21 -1.37
N SER A 6 5.78 2.52 -1.16
CA SER A 6 5.22 3.17 0.01
C SER A 6 3.79 3.65 -0.25
N TYR A 7 3.19 4.34 0.72
CA TYR A 7 1.81 4.81 0.68
C TYR A 7 1.73 6.29 1.04
N PHE A 8 0.79 7.02 0.42
CA PHE A 8 0.62 8.46 0.66
C PHE A 8 0.42 8.86 2.12
N PRO A 9 -0.38 8.15 2.95
CA PRO A 9 -0.62 8.58 4.33
C PRO A 9 0.63 8.67 5.21
N PHE A 10 1.75 8.02 4.82
CA PHE A 10 3.02 8.18 5.54
C PHE A 10 3.61 9.58 5.43
N TYR A 11 3.29 10.30 4.35
CA TYR A 11 3.90 11.59 4.01
C TYR A 11 2.93 12.76 4.14
N LEU A 12 1.62 12.52 4.34
CA LEU A 12 0.61 13.58 4.39
C LEU A 12 0.92 14.63 5.45
N GLU A 13 1.32 14.21 6.65
CA GLU A 13 1.66 15.12 7.76
C GLU A 13 2.84 16.04 7.40
N GLU A 14 3.91 15.49 6.83
CA GLU A 14 5.09 16.24 6.38
C GLU A 14 4.79 17.18 5.20
N ILE A 15 4.01 16.69 4.23
CA ILE A 15 3.57 17.48 3.06
C ILE A 15 2.72 18.66 3.53
N LEU A 16 1.75 18.42 4.41
CA LEU A 16 0.89 19.47 4.93
C LEU A 16 1.67 20.48 5.76
N HIS A 17 2.60 20.03 6.62
CA HIS A 17 3.50 20.92 7.35
C HIS A 17 4.25 21.86 6.40
N THR A 18 4.74 21.32 5.28
CA THR A 18 5.48 22.10 4.28
C THR A 18 4.58 23.09 3.55
N LEU A 19 3.33 22.73 3.25
CA LEU A 19 2.39 23.56 2.51
C LEU A 19 1.72 24.64 3.37
N THR A 20 1.41 24.35 4.62
CA THR A 20 0.63 25.23 5.50
C THR A 20 1.47 25.88 6.61
N GLY A 21 2.73 25.48 6.75
CA GLY A 21 3.55 25.84 7.89
C GLY A 21 2.92 25.39 9.21
N ASN A 22 3.00 26.24 10.23
CA ASN A 22 2.49 25.94 11.58
C ASN A 22 0.95 25.95 11.69
N ALA A 23 0.21 26.22 10.61
CA ALA A 23 -1.27 26.20 10.62
C ALA A 23 -1.87 24.78 10.72
N LEU A 24 -1.03 23.75 10.84
CA LEU A 24 -1.44 22.35 10.96
C LEU A 24 -2.30 22.03 12.19
N THR A 25 -2.23 22.84 13.26
CA THR A 25 -2.93 22.56 14.53
C THR A 25 -4.45 22.49 14.38
N GLU A 26 -5.01 22.98 13.27
CA GLU A 26 -6.45 22.92 12.98
C GLU A 26 -6.83 21.91 11.89
N ILE A 27 -5.85 21.23 11.26
CA ILE A 27 -6.14 20.33 10.13
C ILE A 27 -6.43 18.92 10.64
N ASP A 28 -7.67 18.51 10.48
CA ASP A 28 -8.08 17.12 10.67
C ASP A 28 -7.57 16.25 9.51
N LEU A 29 -6.49 15.51 9.77
CA LEU A 29 -5.88 14.57 8.82
C LEU A 29 -6.87 13.51 8.30
N SER A 30 -7.94 13.20 9.03
CA SER A 30 -8.95 12.22 8.61
C SER A 30 -9.88 12.75 7.50
N ASN A 31 -9.88 14.07 7.29
CA ASN A 31 -10.59 14.75 6.20
C ASN A 31 -9.70 15.07 5.00
N VAL A 32 -8.41 14.71 5.06
CA VAL A 32 -7.47 14.94 3.96
C VAL A 32 -7.62 13.85 2.90
N TRP A 33 -7.74 14.26 1.64
CA TRP A 33 -7.80 13.35 0.49
C TRP A 33 -7.05 13.93 -0.71
N LEU A 34 -6.83 13.09 -1.72
CA LEU A 34 -5.91 13.36 -2.83
C LEU A 34 -6.60 13.25 -4.18
N LEU A 35 -6.17 14.12 -5.09
CA LEU A 35 -6.63 14.17 -6.49
C LEU A 35 -5.42 14.06 -7.43
N ASN A 36 -5.57 13.31 -8.52
CA ASN A 36 -4.66 13.32 -9.66
C ASN A 36 -4.99 14.53 -10.54
N ASN A 37 -4.03 15.43 -10.75
CA ASN A 37 -4.20 16.65 -11.56
C ASN A 37 -5.43 17.51 -11.19
N GLY A 38 -5.96 17.36 -9.97
CA GLY A 38 -7.16 18.07 -9.51
C GLY A 38 -8.51 17.50 -9.97
N GLU A 39 -8.53 16.39 -10.72
CA GLU A 39 -9.77 15.86 -11.32
C GLU A 39 -10.16 14.49 -10.75
N GLU A 40 -9.23 13.54 -10.72
CA GLU A 40 -9.56 12.14 -10.38
C GLU A 40 -9.17 11.79 -8.94
N MET A 41 -10.09 11.16 -8.19
CA MET A 41 -9.84 10.75 -6.81
C MET A 41 -8.77 9.66 -6.72
N ILE A 42 -7.79 9.85 -5.82
CA ILE A 42 -6.71 8.88 -5.58
C ILE A 42 -7.05 7.97 -4.40
N ARG A 43 -6.99 6.65 -4.65
CA ARG A 43 -7.15 5.61 -3.63
C ARG A 43 -5.86 5.42 -2.84
N TRP A 44 -5.70 6.16 -1.75
CA TRP A 44 -4.50 6.21 -0.90
C TRP A 44 -4.03 4.85 -0.33
N HIS A 45 -4.89 3.83 -0.32
CA HIS A 45 -4.59 2.49 0.18
C HIS A 45 -3.83 1.62 -0.84
N TYR A 46 -3.59 2.11 -2.05
CA TYR A 46 -2.68 1.47 -3.01
C TYR A 46 -1.26 2.05 -2.89
N PRO A 47 -0.22 1.25 -3.24
CA PRO A 47 1.14 1.76 -3.27
C PRO A 47 1.29 2.93 -4.25
N ILE A 48 2.13 3.91 -3.90
CA ILE A 48 2.36 5.14 -4.67
C ILE A 48 2.77 4.82 -6.11
N GLY A 49 3.62 3.81 -6.32
CA GLY A 49 4.05 3.41 -7.66
C GLY A 49 2.91 2.83 -8.51
N VAL A 50 2.01 2.07 -7.90
CA VAL A 50 0.82 1.54 -8.58
C VAL A 50 -0.09 2.70 -8.98
N LEU A 51 -0.36 3.63 -8.06
CA LEU A 51 -1.17 4.80 -8.35
C LEU A 51 -0.55 5.64 -9.48
N TYR A 52 0.74 5.94 -9.39
CA TYR A 52 1.44 6.67 -10.44
C TYR A 52 1.31 5.96 -11.79
N ASP A 53 1.58 4.65 -11.87
CA ASP A 53 1.49 3.90 -13.14
C ASP A 53 0.06 3.84 -13.69
N MET A 54 -0.95 3.80 -12.82
CA MET A 54 -2.36 3.84 -13.21
C MET A 54 -2.76 5.20 -13.78
N TYR A 55 -2.48 6.28 -13.05
CA TYR A 55 -2.98 7.64 -13.37
C TYR A 55 -2.13 8.37 -14.41
N ARG A 56 -0.88 7.93 -14.64
CA ARG A 56 0.01 8.52 -15.64
C ARG A 56 -0.54 8.40 -17.07
N GLY A 57 -1.19 7.28 -17.40
CA GLY A 57 -1.59 6.99 -18.78
C GLY A 57 -0.42 7.10 -19.75
N ASN A 58 -0.60 7.87 -20.83
CA ASN A 58 0.45 8.18 -21.81
C ASN A 58 1.25 9.44 -21.47
N ASP A 59 0.86 10.20 -20.45
CA ASP A 59 1.52 11.45 -20.09
C ASP A 59 2.84 11.15 -19.38
N GLN A 60 3.97 11.57 -19.96
CA GLN A 60 5.29 11.34 -19.39
C GLN A 60 5.82 12.53 -18.59
N ASN A 61 5.01 13.57 -18.42
CA ASN A 61 5.45 14.80 -17.78
C ASN A 61 5.68 14.57 -16.28
N LEU A 62 6.88 14.92 -15.85
CA LEU A 62 7.27 14.96 -14.44
C LEU A 62 7.44 16.43 -14.03
N PRO A 63 7.16 16.77 -12.75
CA PRO A 63 6.75 15.88 -11.67
C PRO A 63 5.26 15.45 -11.75
N TRP A 64 4.90 14.33 -11.10
CA TRP A 64 3.49 13.96 -10.91
C TRP A 64 2.78 14.99 -10.04
N VAL A 65 1.71 15.60 -10.56
CA VAL A 65 0.95 16.63 -9.85
C VAL A 65 -0.19 15.98 -9.07
N VAL A 66 -0.07 16.02 -7.74
CA VAL A 66 -1.08 15.53 -6.79
C VAL A 66 -1.64 16.71 -6.01
N THR A 67 -2.95 16.91 -6.09
CA THR A 67 -3.66 17.97 -5.37
C THR A 67 -4.17 17.46 -4.03
N VAL A 68 -3.85 18.17 -2.95
CA VAL A 68 -4.31 17.85 -1.60
C VAL A 68 -5.59 18.63 -1.29
N ARG A 69 -6.61 17.94 -0.79
CA ARG A 69 -7.89 18.51 -0.38
C ARG A 69 -8.06 18.33 1.12
N LEU A 70 -8.46 19.39 1.83
CA LEU A 70 -8.58 19.42 3.30
C LEU A 70 -10.04 19.34 3.79
N LYS A 71 -11.00 19.42 2.87
CA LYS A 71 -12.45 19.46 3.12
C LYS A 71 -13.18 18.67 2.03
N ASP A 72 -14.48 18.47 2.22
CA ASP A 72 -15.36 17.80 1.26
C ASP A 72 -14.88 16.38 0.92
N PHE A 73 -14.60 15.60 1.96
CA PHE A 73 -14.11 14.23 1.78
C PHE A 73 -15.17 13.36 1.07
N PRO A 74 -14.84 12.70 -0.05
CA PRO A 74 -15.80 11.91 -0.82
C PRO A 74 -16.30 10.66 -0.10
N ASP A 75 -17.61 10.38 -0.18
CA ASP A 75 -18.22 9.17 0.42
C ASP A 75 -17.74 7.86 -0.24
N GLU A 76 -17.26 7.93 -1.49
CA GLU A 76 -16.75 6.79 -2.26
C GLU A 76 -15.35 6.34 -1.80
N LEU A 77 -14.63 7.21 -1.09
CA LEU A 77 -13.30 6.90 -0.57
C LEU A 77 -13.39 6.33 0.84
N VAL A 78 -12.57 5.31 1.11
CA VAL A 78 -12.36 4.84 2.47
C VAL A 78 -11.59 5.91 3.23
N ARG A 79 -12.03 6.32 4.42
CA ARG A 79 -11.28 7.26 5.26
C ARG A 79 -10.06 6.59 5.88
N CYS A 80 -8.92 7.29 5.89
CA CYS A 80 -7.77 6.87 6.68
C CYS A 80 -7.98 7.33 8.12
N LEU A 81 -8.77 6.57 8.88
CA LEU A 81 -9.20 6.93 10.24
C LEU A 81 -8.03 7.00 11.23
N SER A 82 -6.96 6.22 11.02
CA SER A 82 -5.74 6.28 11.83
C SER A 82 -4.52 5.72 11.09
N LYS A 83 -3.31 6.01 11.63
CA LYS A 83 -2.07 5.36 11.18
C LYS A 83 -2.16 3.82 11.31
N ASP A 84 -2.93 3.31 12.27
CA ASP A 84 -3.19 1.88 12.43
C ASP A 84 -4.08 1.29 11.33
N SER A 85 -4.97 2.08 10.71
CA SER A 85 -5.81 1.60 9.60
C SER A 85 -4.95 1.16 8.41
N LEU A 86 -3.91 1.92 8.07
CA LEU A 86 -3.00 1.58 6.98
C LEU A 86 -2.22 0.29 7.28
N LYS A 87 -1.69 0.16 8.50
CA LYS A 87 -1.03 -1.06 8.97
C LYS A 87 -1.96 -2.26 8.92
N PHE A 88 -3.22 -2.11 9.36
CA PHE A 88 -4.20 -3.17 9.31
C PHE A 88 -4.42 -3.65 7.87
N MET A 89 -4.66 -2.74 6.92
CA MET A 89 -4.85 -3.11 5.51
C MET A 89 -3.62 -3.77 4.90
N PHE A 90 -2.42 -3.27 5.23
CA PHE A 90 -1.16 -3.88 4.81
C PHE A 90 -1.06 -5.35 5.29
N ILE A 91 -1.32 -5.61 6.58
CA ILE A 91 -1.31 -6.97 7.14
C ILE A 91 -2.39 -7.85 6.51
N GLN A 92 -3.61 -7.33 6.26
CA GLN A 92 -4.65 -8.09 5.57
C GLN A 92 -4.23 -8.46 4.14
N SER A 93 -3.59 -7.54 3.40
CA SER A 93 -3.07 -7.83 2.07
C SER A 93 -1.99 -8.91 2.09
N LEU A 94 -1.13 -8.94 3.12
CA LEU A 94 -0.15 -10.01 3.29
C LEU A 94 -0.81 -11.36 3.64
N LYS A 95 -1.84 -11.36 4.50
CA LYS A 95 -2.60 -12.57 4.84
C LYS A 95 -3.25 -13.19 3.61
N GLU A 96 -3.88 -12.37 2.78
CA GLU A 96 -4.48 -12.79 1.52
C GLU A 96 -3.43 -13.35 0.56
N ALA A 97 -2.31 -12.64 0.37
CA ALA A 97 -1.21 -13.12 -0.45
C ALA A 97 -0.62 -14.44 0.06
N SER A 98 -0.53 -14.61 1.38
CA SER A 98 -0.08 -15.85 2.02
C SER A 98 -1.03 -17.01 1.74
N GLN A 99 -2.35 -16.78 1.89
CA GLN A 99 -3.37 -17.77 1.58
C GLN A 99 -3.34 -18.20 0.10
N ILE A 100 -3.14 -17.26 -0.83
CA ILE A 100 -3.04 -17.57 -2.27
C ILE A 100 -1.77 -18.37 -2.58
N LYS A 101 -0.64 -17.94 -2.01
CA LYS A 101 0.67 -18.51 -2.28
C LYS A 101 0.84 -19.90 -1.67
N HIS A 102 0.40 -20.08 -0.44
CA HIS A 102 0.73 -21.26 0.37
C HIS A 102 -0.49 -22.09 0.78
N ARG A 103 -1.72 -21.64 0.48
CA ARG A 103 -2.98 -22.21 1.00
C ARG A 103 -3.07 -22.23 2.53
N ARG A 104 -2.18 -21.48 3.18
CA ARG A 104 -2.09 -21.29 4.63
C ARG A 104 -1.74 -19.84 4.91
N ASN A 105 -2.17 -19.35 6.07
CA ASN A 105 -1.86 -17.99 6.51
C ASN A 105 -0.61 -17.99 7.41
N ILE A 106 0.57 -17.85 6.80
CA ILE A 106 1.84 -17.75 7.54
C ILE A 106 1.89 -16.44 8.34
N VAL A 107 1.24 -15.38 7.85
CA VAL A 107 1.22 -14.09 8.54
C VAL A 107 0.55 -14.18 9.91
N SER A 108 -0.44 -15.07 10.09
CA SER A 108 -1.05 -15.28 11.41
C SER A 108 -0.16 -15.99 12.43
N THR A 109 0.95 -16.61 12.02
CA THR A 109 1.91 -17.22 12.96
C THR A 109 3.02 -16.25 13.38
N MET A 110 3.07 -15.05 12.80
CA MET A 110 4.03 -14.00 13.17
C MET A 110 3.58 -13.26 14.43
N THR A 111 4.53 -12.72 15.19
CA THR A 111 4.21 -11.92 16.38
C THR A 111 3.72 -10.51 16.01
N LYS A 112 3.10 -9.81 16.97
CA LYS A 112 2.66 -8.41 16.77
C LYS A 112 3.83 -7.49 16.46
N GLU A 113 4.98 -7.73 17.10
CA GLU A 113 6.22 -6.98 16.90
C GLU A 113 6.76 -7.20 15.48
N GLU A 114 6.63 -8.41 14.94
CA GLU A 114 7.01 -8.70 13.55
C GLU A 114 6.10 -7.99 12.54
N HIS A 115 4.79 -7.92 12.81
CA HIS A 115 3.86 -7.13 11.98
C HIS A 115 4.22 -5.65 12.00
N VAL A 116 4.57 -5.10 13.17
CA VAL A 116 5.02 -3.71 13.32
C VAL A 116 6.31 -3.47 12.55
N ARG A 117 7.34 -4.31 12.74
CA ARG A 117 8.63 -4.17 12.03
C ARG A 117 8.47 -4.29 10.51
N LEU A 118 7.65 -5.21 10.00
CA LEU A 118 7.36 -5.30 8.56
C LEU A 118 6.75 -4.01 8.01
N PHE A 119 5.85 -3.39 8.76
CA PHE A 119 5.20 -2.16 8.33
C PHE A 119 6.14 -0.95 8.43
N ASP A 120 6.84 -0.81 9.56
CA ASP A 120 7.75 0.31 9.80
C ASP A 120 8.98 0.26 8.89
N SER A 121 9.45 -0.92 8.52
CA SER A 121 10.56 -1.07 7.57
C SER A 121 10.23 -0.52 6.18
N ILE A 122 8.98 -0.62 5.72
CA ILE A 122 8.53 0.03 4.48
C ILE A 122 8.49 1.54 4.64
N LYS A 123 7.92 2.02 5.75
CA LYS A 123 7.82 3.46 6.05
C LYS A 123 9.19 4.13 6.09
N ASN A 124 10.17 3.47 6.71
CA ASN A 124 11.50 4.00 6.99
C ASN A 124 12.57 3.54 5.99
N ASP A 125 12.17 2.90 4.89
CA ASP A 125 13.06 2.39 3.84
C ASP A 125 14.19 1.45 4.36
N LYS A 126 13.85 0.57 5.30
CA LYS A 126 14.76 -0.41 5.91
C LYS A 126 14.65 -1.77 5.22
N PHE A 127 15.31 -1.90 4.07
CA PHE A 127 15.29 -3.12 3.25
C PHE A 127 15.64 -4.40 4.01
N ASP A 128 16.75 -4.40 4.75
CA ASP A 128 17.22 -5.59 5.46
C ASP A 128 16.27 -6.01 6.59
N GLU A 129 15.70 -5.03 7.31
CA GLU A 129 14.71 -5.29 8.35
C GLU A 129 13.44 -5.92 7.76
N PHE A 130 12.96 -5.38 6.63
CA PHE A 130 11.81 -5.95 5.92
C PHE A 130 12.06 -7.41 5.52
N TRP A 131 13.19 -7.68 4.86
CA TRP A 131 13.52 -9.02 4.35
C TRP A 131 13.85 -10.03 5.46
N SER A 132 14.34 -9.57 6.61
CA SER A 132 14.59 -10.42 7.77
C SER A 132 13.31 -11.16 8.23
N ILE A 133 12.14 -10.57 8.01
CA ILE A 133 10.83 -11.15 8.34
C ILE A 133 10.13 -11.68 7.07
N ASN A 134 10.13 -10.92 5.97
CA ASN A 134 9.42 -11.27 4.73
C ASN A 134 9.90 -12.60 4.12
N LYS A 135 11.15 -13.02 4.38
CA LYS A 135 11.66 -14.34 3.98
C LYS A 135 10.78 -15.50 4.45
N LYS A 136 10.10 -15.38 5.61
CA LYS A 136 9.13 -16.37 6.11
C LYS A 136 7.95 -16.57 5.15
N LEU A 137 7.59 -15.55 4.36
CA LEU A 137 6.48 -15.57 3.41
C LEU A 137 6.89 -16.03 2.01
N MET A 138 8.18 -16.14 1.73
CA MET A 138 8.72 -16.52 0.42
C MET A 138 9.06 -18.01 0.33
N GLY A 139 8.96 -18.74 1.44
CA GLY A 139 9.30 -20.15 1.55
C GLY A 139 10.82 -20.39 1.63
N SER A 140 11.21 -21.52 2.20
CA SER A 140 12.59 -22.02 2.22
C SER A 140 12.76 -23.11 1.17
N LYS A 141 13.81 -23.02 0.33
CA LYS A 141 14.18 -24.10 -0.60
C LYS A 141 14.54 -25.42 0.10
N SER A 142 14.73 -25.38 1.42
CA SER A 142 15.14 -26.54 2.24
C SER A 142 13.98 -27.31 2.87
N ASP A 143 12.75 -26.79 2.84
CA ASP A 143 11.58 -27.45 3.44
C ASP A 143 10.84 -28.26 2.35
N PRO A 144 10.84 -29.60 2.42
CA PRO A 144 10.13 -30.45 1.44
C PRO A 144 8.61 -30.24 1.45
N LEU A 145 8.05 -29.64 2.52
CA LEU A 145 6.64 -29.28 2.66
C LEU A 145 6.35 -27.83 2.24
N ASP A 146 7.37 -27.00 1.97
CA ASP A 146 7.20 -25.77 1.20
C ASP A 146 7.00 -26.15 -0.27
N VAL A 147 5.77 -26.60 -0.53
CA VAL A 147 5.24 -26.77 -1.87
C VAL A 147 5.58 -25.49 -2.64
N GLN A 148 6.23 -25.65 -3.81
CA GLN A 148 6.36 -24.61 -4.82
C GLN A 148 5.11 -23.73 -4.81
N MET A 149 5.28 -22.41 -4.68
CA MET A 149 4.19 -21.42 -4.59
C MET A 149 2.95 -21.89 -5.37
N ALA A 150 1.85 -22.18 -4.68
CA ALA A 150 0.67 -22.79 -5.30
C ALA A 150 0.09 -21.88 -6.39
N ASN A 151 0.01 -20.59 -6.10
CA ASN A 151 -0.39 -19.54 -7.02
C ASN A 151 0.44 -18.28 -6.80
N VAL A 152 0.48 -17.41 -7.81
CA VAL A 152 1.06 -16.07 -7.68
C VAL A 152 -0.02 -15.08 -7.23
N PRO A 153 0.19 -14.31 -6.14
CA PRO A 153 -0.69 -13.21 -5.79
C PRO A 153 -0.40 -12.02 -6.71
N PHE A 154 -1.35 -11.65 -7.56
CA PHE A 154 -1.30 -10.44 -8.38
C PHE A 154 -2.70 -9.83 -8.49
N ARG A 155 -2.74 -8.52 -8.76
CA ARG A 155 -3.97 -7.74 -8.92
C ARG A 155 -3.88 -6.95 -10.22
N PHE A 156 -4.97 -6.93 -10.99
CA PHE A 156 -5.10 -6.04 -12.13
C PHE A 156 -5.81 -4.76 -11.69
N TYR A 157 -5.20 -3.64 -12.00
CA TYR A 157 -5.70 -2.32 -11.68
C TYR A 157 -6.12 -1.62 -12.97
N PHE A 158 -7.33 -1.09 -12.99
CA PHE A 158 -7.89 -0.36 -14.12
C PHE A 158 -8.38 1.00 -13.64
N VAL A 159 -8.13 2.06 -14.42
CA VAL A 159 -8.56 3.42 -14.09
C VAL A 159 -10.08 3.56 -14.23
N SER A 160 -10.68 2.91 -15.23
CA SER A 160 -12.09 3.03 -15.58
C SER A 160 -13.04 2.12 -14.79
N LEU A 161 -12.52 1.09 -14.12
CA LEU A 161 -13.32 0.20 -13.26
C LEU A 161 -13.02 0.54 -11.81
N LEU A 162 -14.06 0.90 -11.06
CA LEU A 162 -14.01 1.07 -9.60
C LEU A 162 -13.61 -0.22 -8.84
N SER A 163 -13.35 -1.32 -9.55
CA SER A 163 -13.10 -2.67 -9.02
C SER A 163 -11.75 -3.23 -9.46
N ILE A 164 -11.03 -3.83 -8.51
CA ILE A 164 -9.84 -4.65 -8.76
C ILE A 164 -10.28 -6.04 -9.23
N ILE A 165 -9.62 -6.58 -10.24
CA ILE A 165 -9.76 -7.99 -10.60
C ILE A 165 -8.59 -8.77 -10.00
N GLN A 166 -8.90 -9.75 -9.15
CA GLN A 166 -7.92 -10.66 -8.56
C GLN A 166 -8.25 -12.10 -8.97
N CYS A 167 -7.30 -12.77 -9.62
CA CYS A 167 -7.46 -14.16 -10.09
C CYS A 167 -6.28 -15.01 -9.62
N PRO A 168 -6.50 -16.22 -9.09
CA PRO A 168 -5.40 -17.15 -8.84
C PRO A 168 -4.87 -17.68 -10.18
N LYS A 169 -3.59 -17.45 -10.47
CA LYS A 169 -2.89 -18.11 -11.59
C LYS A 169 -1.90 -19.11 -11.02
N LYS A 170 -1.99 -20.35 -11.52
CA LYS A 170 -1.06 -21.43 -11.17
C LYS A 170 0.37 -21.01 -11.53
N TYR A 171 1.31 -21.35 -10.67
CA TYR A 171 2.73 -21.18 -10.96
C TYR A 171 3.11 -22.11 -12.12
N PHE A 172 3.72 -21.56 -13.17
CA PHE A 172 4.25 -22.36 -14.26
C PHE A 172 5.66 -22.80 -13.87
N SER A 173 5.85 -24.11 -13.70
CA SER A 173 7.14 -24.77 -13.54
C SER A 173 7.77 -25.05 -14.89
#